data_AF-Q2GQL7-F1
#
_entry.id   AF-Q2GQL7-F1
#
_cell.length_a   1.000
_cell.length_b   1.000
_cell.length_c   1.000
_cell.angle_alpha   90.00
_cell.angle_beta   90.00
_cell.angle_gamma   90.00
#
_symmetry.space_group_name_H-M   'P 1'
#
loop_
_entity.id
_entity.type
_entity.pdbx_description
1 polymer ?
#
loop_
_entity_poly.entity_id
_entity_poly.type
_entity_poly.pdbx_seq_one_letter_code
_entity_poly.pdbx_strand_id
1 'polypeptide(L)'
;MEAASARFAARDRWGEMGAAPAPSQLHRFIQAACSPENYEPNLALNLEIADLINAKKGSAPREAAVAIVNYVNHRNPNVSLLALNLLDICVKNCGYPFQLQISTKEFLNELVRRFPERPPIRPSRVQLKILEAIEEWRSTICDTSRYREDLGFIRDMHRLLSYKGYTFPEVRREDAAVLNPSEVRGSL
;
A
#
# COMPACT_ATOMS: atom_id res chain seq x y z
N MET A 1 -48.61 -20.03 -41.72
CA MET A 1 -47.66 -19.02 -42.21
C MET A 1 -47.46 -18.01 -41.09
N GLU A 2 -46.77 -18.39 -40.01
CA GLU A 2 -46.54 -17.49 -38.87
C GLU A 2 -45.30 -17.92 -38.07
N ALA A 3 -44.22 -18.24 -38.80
CA ALA A 3 -42.89 -18.52 -38.24
C ALA A 3 -41.99 -17.27 -38.25
N ALA A 4 -42.57 -16.07 -38.04
CA ALA A 4 -41.86 -14.80 -38.19
C ALA A 4 -42.00 -13.82 -37.01
N SER A 5 -42.68 -14.17 -35.91
CA SER A 5 -42.87 -13.26 -34.75
C SER A 5 -41.94 -13.55 -33.55
N ALA A 6 -41.22 -14.67 -33.55
CA ALA A 6 -40.34 -15.06 -32.43
C ALA A 6 -38.93 -14.41 -32.46
N ARG A 7 -38.63 -13.53 -33.44
CA ARG A 7 -37.30 -12.90 -33.60
C ARG A 7 -37.19 -11.48 -33.05
N PHE A 8 -38.28 -10.90 -32.55
CA PHE A 8 -38.28 -9.54 -31.98
C PHE A 8 -38.24 -9.47 -30.44
N ALA A 9 -38.21 -10.60 -29.74
CA ALA A 9 -38.17 -10.64 -28.27
C ALA A 9 -36.80 -11.01 -27.67
N ALA A 10 -35.71 -10.81 -28.42
CA ALA A 10 -34.36 -11.20 -27.99
C ALA A 10 -33.31 -10.07 -28.10
N ARG A 11 -33.73 -8.80 -28.12
CA ARG A 11 -32.83 -7.66 -28.29
C ARG A 11 -32.52 -6.81 -27.06
N ASP A 12 -32.99 -7.16 -25.86
CA ASP A 12 -32.68 -6.37 -24.64
C ASP A 12 -32.38 -7.24 -23.40
N ARG A 13 -31.55 -8.28 -23.54
CA ARG A 13 -31.05 -9.04 -22.37
C ARG A 13 -29.53 -9.18 -22.33
N TRP A 14 -28.81 -8.32 -23.04
CA TRP A 14 -27.34 -8.31 -23.05
C TRP A 14 -26.72 -6.91 -22.93
N GLY A 15 -27.52 -5.90 -22.61
CA GLY A 15 -27.05 -4.51 -22.39
C GLY A 15 -26.65 -4.20 -20.95
N GLU A 16 -26.80 -5.14 -20.01
CA GLU A 16 -26.72 -4.87 -18.57
C GLU A 16 -25.69 -5.74 -17.83
N MET A 17 -24.71 -6.30 -18.55
CA MET A 17 -23.67 -7.13 -17.93
C MET A 17 -22.30 -6.75 -18.47
N GLY A 18 -21.63 -5.82 -17.77
CA GLY A 18 -20.24 -5.47 -18.09
C GLY A 18 -19.74 -4.12 -17.62
N ALA A 19 -20.54 -3.29 -16.93
CA ALA A 19 -19.94 -2.21 -16.15
C ALA A 19 -19.13 -2.88 -15.03
N ALA A 20 -17.81 -2.74 -15.05
CA ALA A 20 -16.98 -3.13 -13.92
C ALA A 20 -17.61 -2.53 -12.65
N PRO A 21 -17.73 -3.31 -11.55
CA PRO A 21 -18.34 -2.79 -10.34
C PRO A 21 -17.66 -1.47 -9.97
N ALA A 22 -18.48 -0.46 -9.67
CA ALA A 22 -17.98 0.88 -9.37
C ALA A 22 -16.87 0.78 -8.30
N PRO A 23 -15.78 1.56 -8.44
CA PRO A 23 -14.67 1.49 -7.51
C PRO A 23 -15.19 1.70 -6.09
N SER A 24 -14.73 0.86 -5.17
CA SER A 24 -15.14 0.94 -3.77
C SER A 24 -14.86 2.34 -3.22
N GLN A 25 -15.56 2.74 -2.15
CA GLN A 25 -15.30 4.01 -1.49
C GLN A 25 -13.81 4.16 -1.10
N LEU A 26 -13.21 3.08 -0.59
CA LEU A 26 -11.80 3.02 -0.25
C LEU A 26 -10.91 3.29 -1.48
N HIS A 27 -11.20 2.64 -2.61
CA HIS A 27 -10.47 2.87 -3.86
C HIS A 27 -10.57 4.32 -4.34
N ARG A 28 -11.75 4.94 -4.26
CA ARG A 28 -11.96 6.33 -4.65
C ARG A 28 -11.16 7.29 -3.76
N PHE A 29 -11.09 7.03 -2.46
CA PHE A 29 -10.31 7.87 -1.54
C PHE A 29 -8.81 7.74 -1.80
N ILE A 30 -8.31 6.51 -2.00
CA ILE A 30 -6.91 6.28 -2.37
C ILE A 30 -6.56 6.97 -3.69
N GLN A 31 -7.45 6.91 -4.69
CA GLN A 31 -7.28 7.62 -5.96
C GLN A 31 -7.19 9.14 -5.76
N ALA A 32 -8.06 9.70 -4.92
CA ALA A 32 -8.06 11.13 -4.61
C ALA A 32 -6.79 11.55 -3.86
N ALA A 33 -6.32 10.75 -2.89
CA ALA A 33 -5.09 11.01 -2.14
C ALA A 33 -3.84 10.98 -3.04
N CYS A 34 -3.82 10.08 -4.02
CA CYS A 34 -2.74 9.91 -4.99
C CYS A 34 -2.95 10.71 -6.29
N SER A 35 -3.86 11.68 -6.33
CA SER A 35 -4.13 12.49 -7.53
C SER A 35 -2.87 13.26 -7.96
N PRO A 36 -2.53 13.31 -9.26
CA PRO A 36 -1.42 14.11 -9.75
C PRO A 36 -1.64 15.62 -9.57
N GLU A 37 -2.87 16.06 -9.31
CA GLU A 37 -3.24 17.45 -9.04
C GLU A 37 -2.84 17.88 -7.61
N ASN A 38 -2.58 16.92 -6.71
CA ASN A 38 -2.15 17.22 -5.36
C ASN A 38 -0.68 17.65 -5.36
N TYR A 39 -0.40 18.86 -4.87
CA TYR A 39 0.96 19.35 -4.71
C TYR A 39 1.68 18.71 -3.50
N GLU A 40 0.92 18.40 -2.45
CA GLU A 40 1.42 17.84 -1.20
C GLU A 40 0.48 16.75 -0.66
N PRO A 41 0.93 15.88 0.26
CA PRO A 41 0.07 14.89 0.87
C PRO A 41 -1.05 15.53 1.69
N ASN A 42 -2.29 15.05 1.49
CA ASN A 42 -3.43 15.46 2.30
C ASN A 42 -3.52 14.58 3.55
N LEU A 43 -2.96 15.06 4.67
CA LEU A 43 -2.96 14.31 5.93
C LEU A 43 -4.36 13.93 6.40
N ALA A 44 -5.35 14.83 6.26
CA ALA A 44 -6.73 14.57 6.68
C ALA A 44 -7.33 13.40 5.90
N LEU A 45 -7.17 13.40 4.57
CA LEU A 45 -7.65 12.32 3.71
C LEU A 45 -6.89 11.00 3.98
N ASN A 46 -5.59 11.06 4.24
CA ASN A 46 -4.80 9.88 4.56
C ASN A 46 -5.25 9.22 5.87
N LEU A 47 -5.56 10.02 6.89
CA LEU A 47 -6.12 9.53 8.15
C LEU A 47 -7.53 8.96 7.95
N GLU A 48 -8.38 9.61 7.15
CA GLU A 48 -9.71 9.10 6.80
C GLU A 48 -9.65 7.74 6.09
N ILE A 49 -8.65 7.54 5.21
CA ILE A 49 -8.39 6.24 4.57
C ILE A 49 -8.00 5.19 5.61
N ALA A 50 -7.12 5.52 6.55
CA ALA A 50 -6.71 4.60 7.62
C ALA A 50 -7.90 4.20 8.50
N ASP A 51 -8.75 5.15 8.90
CA ASP A 51 -9.97 4.90 9.65
C ASP A 51 -10.95 4.00 8.88
N LEU A 52 -11.09 4.22 7.57
CA LEU A 52 -11.95 3.40 6.72
C LEU A 52 -11.44 1.95 6.60
N ILE A 53 -10.13 1.75 6.51
CA ILE A 53 -9.50 0.41 6.53
C ILE A 53 -9.82 -0.30 7.85
N ASN A 54 -9.66 0.40 8.97
CA ASN A 54 -9.90 -0.11 10.32
C ASN A 54 -11.39 -0.44 10.57
N ALA A 55 -12.30 0.38 10.04
CA ALA A 55 -13.74 0.20 10.19
C ALA A 55 -14.28 -0.96 9.34
N LYS A 56 -13.90 -1.04 8.06
CA LYS A 56 -14.43 -2.03 7.11
C LYS A 56 -13.96 -3.46 7.41
N LYS A 57 -12.74 -3.62 7.96
CA LYS A 57 -12.11 -4.92 8.24
C LYS A 57 -12.13 -5.86 7.01
N GLY A 58 -11.91 -7.16 7.22
CA GLY A 58 -11.98 -8.17 6.16
C GLY A 58 -10.93 -7.94 5.07
N SER A 59 -11.37 -7.74 3.83
CA SER A 59 -10.48 -7.53 2.67
C SER A 59 -9.92 -6.12 2.55
N ALA A 60 -10.36 -5.16 3.36
CA ALA A 60 -9.97 -3.75 3.24
C ALA A 60 -8.46 -3.48 3.35
N PRO A 61 -7.70 -4.09 4.29
CA PRO A 61 -6.25 -3.89 4.35
C PRO A 61 -5.54 -4.35 3.08
N ARG A 62 -5.97 -5.49 2.53
CA ARG A 62 -5.40 -6.05 1.29
C ARG A 62 -5.75 -5.17 0.10
N GLU A 63 -7.01 -4.75 -0.01
CA GLU A 63 -7.49 -3.84 -1.05
C GLU A 63 -6.66 -2.55 -1.07
N ALA A 64 -6.47 -1.92 0.10
CA ALA A 64 -5.68 -0.71 0.24
C ALA A 64 -4.20 -0.93 -0.11
N ALA A 65 -3.56 -1.97 0.44
CA ALA A 65 -2.15 -2.24 0.18
C ALA A 65 -1.87 -2.44 -1.33
N VAL A 66 -2.72 -3.21 -2.02
CA VAL A 66 -2.59 -3.44 -3.47
C VAL A 66 -2.83 -2.15 -4.26
N ALA A 67 -3.83 -1.35 -3.90
CA ALA A 67 -4.08 -0.07 -4.58
C ALA A 67 -2.91 0.90 -4.40
N ILE A 68 -2.41 1.05 -3.17
CA ILE A 68 -1.33 1.98 -2.82
C ILE A 68 -0.04 1.62 -3.55
N VAL A 69 0.37 0.34 -3.56
CA VAL A 69 1.63 -0.07 -4.22
C VAL A 69 1.58 0.15 -5.74
N ASN A 70 0.40 0.05 -6.37
CA ASN A 70 0.22 0.42 -7.77
C ASN A 70 0.49 1.91 -8.02
N TYR A 71 0.06 2.80 -7.10
CA TYR A 71 0.37 4.23 -7.18
C TYR A 71 1.83 4.53 -6.84
N VAL A 72 2.48 3.77 -5.94
CA VAL A 72 3.93 3.86 -5.73
C VAL A 72 4.67 3.61 -7.05
N ASN A 73 4.19 2.66 -7.85
CA ASN A 73 4.71 2.34 -9.18
C ASN A 73 4.15 3.23 -10.30
N HIS A 74 3.63 4.41 -10.01
CA HIS A 74 3.19 5.36 -11.04
C HIS A 74 4.37 5.99 -11.79
N ARG A 75 4.17 6.43 -13.05
CA ARG A 75 5.23 7.08 -13.85
C ARG A 75 5.56 8.48 -13.34
N ASN A 76 4.56 9.21 -12.84
CA ASN A 76 4.75 10.51 -12.21
C ASN A 76 5.34 10.31 -10.80
N PRO A 77 6.57 10.81 -10.52
CA PRO A 77 7.21 10.65 -9.22
C PRO A 77 6.44 11.36 -8.09
N ASN A 78 5.67 12.42 -8.39
CA ASN A 78 4.82 13.07 -7.39
C ASN A 78 3.76 12.09 -6.85
N VAL A 79 3.07 11.40 -7.76
CA VAL A 79 2.08 10.36 -7.41
C VAL A 79 2.70 9.24 -6.59
N SER A 80 3.91 8.79 -6.96
CA SER A 80 4.65 7.80 -6.19
C SER A 80 4.94 8.26 -4.76
N LEU A 81 5.33 9.53 -4.58
CA LEU A 81 5.64 10.09 -3.26
C LEU A 81 4.37 10.31 -2.42
N LEU A 82 3.27 10.73 -3.01
CA LEU A 82 1.96 10.81 -2.34
C LEU A 82 1.52 9.43 -1.85
N ALA A 83 1.66 8.41 -2.68
CA ALA A 83 1.34 7.03 -2.33
C ALA A 83 2.24 6.48 -1.22
N LEU A 84 3.54 6.79 -1.22
CA LEU A 84 4.45 6.41 -0.14
C LEU A 84 4.11 7.10 1.18
N ASN A 85 3.65 8.36 1.14
CA ASN A 85 3.17 9.04 2.35
C ASN A 85 1.88 8.39 2.89
N LEU A 86 0.92 8.08 2.01
CA LEU A 86 -0.29 7.35 2.40
C LEU A 86 0.04 5.96 2.97
N LEU A 87 0.99 5.24 2.35
CA LEU A 87 1.46 3.95 2.86
C LEU A 87 1.98 4.05 4.29
N ASP A 88 2.81 5.05 4.56
CA ASP A 88 3.36 5.30 5.89
C ASP A 88 2.26 5.54 6.94
N ILE A 89 1.29 6.40 6.61
CA ILE A 89 0.12 6.65 7.47
C ILE A 89 -0.64 5.35 7.75
N CYS A 90 -0.90 4.52 6.73
CA CYS A 90 -1.60 3.25 6.92
C CYS A 90 -0.80 2.25 7.78
N VAL A 91 0.52 2.15 7.62
CA VAL A 91 1.35 1.24 8.46
C VAL A 91 1.30 1.64 9.93
N LYS A 92 1.34 2.95 10.21
CA LYS A 92 1.33 3.51 11.58
C LYS A 92 -0.05 3.44 12.25
N ASN A 93 -1.13 3.50 11.48
CA ASN A 93 -2.49 3.65 12.02
C ASN A 93 -3.40 2.41 11.88
N CYS A 94 -3.10 1.46 10.99
CA CYS A 94 -3.96 0.31 10.73
C CYS A 94 -3.59 -0.97 11.49
N GLY A 95 -2.42 -0.99 12.14
CA GLY A 95 -1.95 -2.11 12.97
C GLY A 95 -1.71 -3.42 12.20
N TYR A 96 -1.68 -4.53 12.95
CA TYR A 96 -1.33 -5.86 12.45
C TYR A 96 -2.01 -6.30 11.15
N PRO A 97 -3.34 -6.14 10.94
CA PRO A 97 -3.99 -6.59 9.71
C PRO A 97 -3.41 -5.97 8.43
N PHE A 98 -3.00 -4.70 8.49
CA PHE A 98 -2.36 -4.02 7.37
C PHE A 98 -0.87 -4.35 7.28
N GLN A 99 -0.17 -4.39 8.42
CA GLN A 99 1.24 -4.79 8.51
C GLN A 99 1.48 -6.19 7.90
N LEU A 100 0.55 -7.13 8.10
CA LEU A 100 0.61 -8.45 7.49
C LEU A 100 0.55 -8.40 5.95
N GLN A 101 -0.23 -7.47 5.37
CA GLN A 101 -0.33 -7.34 3.91
C GLN A 101 0.96 -6.79 3.29
N ILE A 102 1.58 -5.80 3.95
CA ILE A 102 2.84 -5.22 3.46
C ILE A 102 4.02 -6.17 3.67
N SER A 103 3.90 -7.13 4.59
CA SER A 103 4.89 -8.19 4.79
C SER A 103 4.67 -9.42 3.91
N THR A 104 3.96 -9.31 2.80
CA THR A 104 3.89 -10.39 1.80
C THR A 104 5.03 -10.29 0.79
N LYS A 105 5.49 -11.42 0.25
CA LYS A 105 6.51 -11.42 -0.82
C LYS A 105 6.02 -10.66 -2.04
N GLU A 106 4.74 -10.82 -2.38
CA GLU A 106 4.10 -10.19 -3.51
C GLU A 106 4.11 -8.66 -3.37
N PHE A 107 3.71 -8.14 -2.20
CA PHE A 107 3.74 -6.71 -1.94
C PHE A 107 5.16 -6.15 -1.99
N LEU A 108 6.11 -6.78 -1.31
CA LEU A 108 7.50 -6.30 -1.25
C LEU A 108 8.18 -6.33 -2.61
N ASN A 109 7.94 -7.37 -3.42
CA ASN A 109 8.46 -7.43 -4.79
C ASN A 109 7.84 -6.34 -5.68
N GLU A 110 6.53 -6.07 -5.54
CA GLU A 110 5.90 -4.98 -6.29
C GLU A 110 6.45 -3.62 -5.83
N LEU A 111 6.64 -3.41 -4.53
CA LEU A 111 7.19 -2.18 -3.96
C LEU A 111 8.57 -1.84 -4.55
N VAL A 112 9.43 -2.84 -4.73
CA VAL A 112 10.79 -2.65 -5.27
C VAL A 112 10.89 -2.91 -6.77
N ARG A 113 9.79 -3.14 -7.49
CA ARG A 113 9.81 -3.57 -8.90
C ARG A 113 10.57 -2.63 -9.84
N ARG A 114 10.64 -1.34 -9.51
CA ARG A 114 11.36 -0.32 -10.28
C ARG A 114 12.83 -0.15 -9.89
N PHE A 115 13.35 -0.99 -8.99
CA PHE A 115 14.75 -0.96 -8.60
C PHE A 115 15.60 -1.63 -9.68
N PRO A 116 16.70 -1.01 -10.13
CA PRO A 116 17.66 -1.68 -10.98
C PRO A 116 18.33 -2.86 -10.25
N GLU A 117 18.97 -3.75 -11.01
CA GLU A 117 19.67 -4.90 -10.44
C GLU A 117 20.75 -4.50 -9.43
N ARG A 118 21.45 -3.39 -9.71
CA ARG A 118 22.46 -2.77 -8.85
C ARG A 118 22.10 -1.30 -8.57
N PRO A 119 22.49 -0.74 -7.41
CA PRO A 119 22.24 0.65 -7.06
C PRO A 119 22.75 1.61 -8.14
N PRO A 120 21.95 2.59 -8.56
CA PRO A 120 22.41 3.63 -9.46
C PRO A 120 23.34 4.61 -8.73
N ILE A 121 24.22 5.29 -9.46
CA ILE A 121 25.10 6.34 -8.91
C ILE A 121 24.27 7.44 -8.20
N ARG A 122 23.08 7.73 -8.74
CA ARG A 122 22.15 8.70 -8.16
C ARG A 122 20.77 8.03 -7.99
N PRO A 123 20.43 7.56 -6.77
CA PRO A 123 19.11 7.01 -6.50
C PRO A 123 18.06 8.12 -6.59
N SER A 124 16.89 7.75 -7.12
CA SER A 124 15.73 8.65 -7.14
C SER A 124 15.17 8.85 -5.74
N ARG A 125 14.47 9.98 -5.53
CA ARG A 125 13.78 10.27 -4.26
C ARG A 125 12.77 9.18 -3.87
N VAL A 126 12.11 8.56 -4.85
CA VAL A 126 11.18 7.43 -4.63
C VAL A 126 11.93 6.20 -4.11
N GLN A 127 13.06 5.85 -4.71
CA GLN A 127 13.89 4.72 -4.25
C GLN A 127 14.41 4.95 -2.83
N LEU A 128 14.89 6.16 -2.53
CA LEU A 128 15.35 6.52 -1.18
C LEU A 128 14.22 6.36 -0.15
N LYS A 129 13.01 6.85 -0.46
CA LYS A 129 11.85 6.72 0.43
C LYS A 129 11.38 5.28 0.62
N ILE A 130 11.52 4.42 -0.40
CA ILE A 130 11.23 2.98 -0.26
C ILE A 130 12.28 2.30 0.65
N LEU A 131 13.56 2.62 0.49
CA LEU A 131 14.62 2.10 1.36
C LEU A 131 14.40 2.55 2.80
N GLU A 132 14.09 3.83 3.02
CA GLU A 132 13.74 4.39 4.33
C GLU A 132 12.57 3.64 4.97
N ALA A 133 11.48 3.41 4.23
CA ALA A 133 10.32 2.66 4.72
C ALA A 133 10.67 1.21 5.11
N ILE A 134 11.47 0.51 4.30
CA ILE A 134 11.87 -0.87 4.60
C ILE A 134 12.76 -0.93 5.86
N GLU A 135 13.72 0.00 6.01
CA GLU A 135 14.55 0.06 7.22
C GLU A 135 13.73 0.43 8.46
N GLU A 136 12.78 1.36 8.31
CA GLU A 136 11.87 1.74 9.39
C GLU A 136 11.05 0.52 9.82
N TRP A 137 10.40 -0.20 8.91
CA TRP A 137 9.61 -1.38 9.26
C TRP A 137 10.46 -2.51 9.87
N ARG A 138 11.67 -2.68 9.37
CA ARG A 138 12.62 -3.68 9.88
C ARG A 138 13.09 -3.35 11.30
N SER A 139 13.29 -2.09 11.64
CA SER A 139 13.75 -1.64 12.96
C SER A 139 12.62 -1.34 13.96
N THR A 140 11.38 -1.24 13.46
CA THR A 140 10.17 -0.99 14.27
C THR A 140 9.32 -2.24 14.40
N ILE A 141 8.34 -2.44 13.53
CA ILE A 141 7.33 -3.49 13.63
C ILE A 141 7.94 -4.89 13.65
N CYS A 142 9.09 -5.10 13.00
CA CYS A 142 9.77 -6.40 13.06
C CYS A 142 10.53 -6.63 14.38
N ASP A 143 10.88 -5.60 15.15
CA ASP A 143 11.67 -5.75 16.38
C ASP A 143 10.81 -5.52 17.64
N THR A 144 9.82 -4.63 17.58
CA THR A 144 8.98 -4.25 18.73
C THR A 144 7.61 -4.92 18.76
N SER A 145 7.06 -5.35 17.62
CA SER A 145 5.72 -5.94 17.58
C SER A 145 5.68 -7.33 18.21
N ARG A 146 4.56 -7.64 18.86
CA ARG A 146 4.22 -9.01 19.30
C ARG A 146 4.12 -10.00 18.14
N TYR A 147 3.87 -9.52 16.92
CA TYR A 147 3.67 -10.32 15.71
C TYR A 147 4.91 -10.38 14.80
N ARG A 148 6.09 -10.00 15.31
CA ARG A 148 7.35 -9.94 14.56
C ARG A 148 7.71 -11.19 13.75
N GLU A 149 7.25 -12.37 14.17
CA GLU A 149 7.52 -13.64 13.48
C GLU A 149 6.79 -13.73 12.14
N ASP A 150 5.62 -13.10 12.02
CA ASP A 150 4.85 -13.03 10.78
C ASP A 150 5.42 -12.00 9.79
N LEU A 151 6.29 -11.10 10.27
CA LEU A 151 6.85 -10.01 9.50
C LEU A 151 8.21 -10.33 8.85
N GLY A 152 8.55 -11.63 8.75
CA GLY A 152 9.85 -12.11 8.31
C GLY A 152 10.27 -11.66 6.91
N PHE A 153 9.33 -11.52 5.98
CA PHE A 153 9.67 -11.15 4.60
C PHE A 153 10.19 -9.72 4.47
N ILE A 154 9.84 -8.80 5.39
CA ILE A 154 10.44 -7.47 5.43
C ILE A 154 11.95 -7.57 5.71
N ARG A 155 12.33 -8.40 6.68
CA ARG A 155 13.75 -8.66 7.02
C ARG A 155 14.49 -9.32 5.85
N ASP A 156 13.85 -10.25 5.16
CA ASP A 156 14.44 -10.90 3.99
C ASP A 156 14.63 -9.94 2.82
N MET A 157 13.66 -9.06 2.55
CA MET A 157 13.78 -8.02 1.54
C MET A 157 14.89 -7.03 1.87
N HIS A 158 14.98 -6.58 3.13
CA HIS A 158 16.07 -5.73 3.60
C HIS A 158 17.45 -6.38 3.37
N ARG A 159 17.60 -7.67 3.74
CA ARG A 159 18.84 -8.45 3.50
C ARG A 159 19.16 -8.58 2.01
N LEU A 160 18.16 -8.85 1.17
CA LEU A 160 18.32 -8.99 -0.26
C LEU A 160 18.84 -7.69 -0.91
N LEU A 161 18.23 -6.56 -0.56
CA LEU A 161 18.66 -5.25 -1.08
C LEU A 161 20.07 -4.88 -0.58
N SER A 162 20.38 -5.19 0.68
CA SER A 162 21.72 -5.02 1.24
C SER A 162 22.76 -5.84 0.47
N TYR A 163 22.45 -7.11 0.18
CA TYR A 163 23.31 -7.99 -0.63
C TYR A 163 23.52 -7.47 -2.06
N LYS A 164 22.50 -6.85 -2.65
CA LYS A 164 22.61 -6.17 -3.95
C LYS A 164 23.43 -4.87 -3.91
N GLY A 165 23.81 -4.41 -2.72
CA GLY A 165 24.64 -3.21 -2.51
C GLY A 165 23.85 -1.94 -2.22
N TYR A 166 22.52 -2.01 -2.04
CA TYR A 166 21.74 -0.83 -1.65
C TYR A 166 22.09 -0.41 -0.22
N THR A 167 22.28 0.90 -0.03
CA THR A 167 22.52 1.49 1.28
C THR A 167 21.21 2.06 1.82
N PHE A 168 20.86 1.65 3.04
CA PHE A 168 19.67 2.14 3.74
C PHE A 168 20.01 3.45 4.47
N PRO A 169 19.12 4.46 4.40
CA PRO A 169 19.31 5.70 5.17
C PRO A 169 19.15 5.43 6.66
N GLU A 170 19.77 6.26 7.49
CA GLU A 170 19.62 6.18 8.94
C GLU A 170 18.19 6.60 9.33
N VAL A 171 17.44 5.68 9.94
CA VAL A 171 16.10 5.97 10.44
C VAL A 171 16.23 6.51 11.86
N ARG A 172 15.78 7.75 12.09
CA ARG A 172 15.77 8.34 13.43
C ARG A 172 14.80 7.55 14.30
N ARG A 173 15.29 7.02 15.42
CA ARG A 173 14.49 6.18 16.34
C ARG A 173 13.22 6.85 16.88
N GLU A 174 13.19 8.17 16.87
CA GLU A 174 12.07 9.01 17.27
C GLU A 174 10.91 9.01 16.26
N ASP A 175 11.19 8.83 14.96
CA ASP A 175 10.16 8.59 13.93
C ASP A 175 9.57 7.17 14.05
N ALA A 176 10.40 6.23 14.52
CA ALA A 176 10.10 4.83 14.75
C ALA A 176 9.20 4.54 15.97
N ALA A 177 9.07 5.49 16.90
CA ALA A 177 8.33 5.32 18.17
C ALA A 177 6.82 5.62 18.07
N VAL A 178 6.30 6.01 16.90
CA VAL A 178 4.90 6.42 16.70
C VAL A 178 4.01 5.26 16.24
N LEU A 179 4.26 4.05 16.76
CA LEU A 179 3.29 2.95 16.62
C LEU A 179 2.24 3.12 17.72
N ASN A 180 0.97 3.13 17.33
CA ASN A 180 -0.18 3.45 18.17
C ASN A 180 -0.10 2.75 19.55
N PRO A 181 -0.20 3.48 20.69
CA PRO A 181 -0.10 2.92 22.05
C PRO A 181 -1.11 1.83 22.39
N SER A 182 -2.10 1.57 21.54
CA SER A 182 -3.07 0.50 21.69
C SER A 182 -2.47 -0.91 21.65
N GLU A 183 -1.27 -1.09 21.09
CA GLU A 183 -0.53 -2.37 21.22
C GLU A 183 0.21 -2.52 22.56
N VAL A 184 0.44 -1.42 23.30
CA VAL A 184 1.18 -1.41 24.57
C VAL A 184 0.27 -1.62 25.78
N ARG A 185 -1.04 -1.34 25.67
CA ARG A 185 -2.00 -1.39 26.78
C ARG A 185 -2.85 -2.68 26.87
N GLY A 186 -2.41 -3.75 26.23
CA GLY A 186 -3.09 -5.06 26.24
C GLY A 186 -2.67 -6.03 27.35
N SER A 187 -1.99 -5.57 28.40
CA SER A 187 -1.63 -6.40 29.54
C SER A 187 -1.72 -5.59 30.83
N LEU A 188 -2.88 -5.64 31.47
CA LEU A 188 -3.11 -5.80 32.91
C LEU A 188 -4.61 -5.99 33.14
#